data_AF-A0AAX2ISX0-F1
#
_entry.id   AF-A0AAX2ISX0-F1
#
_cell.length_a   1.000
_cell.length_b   1.000
_cell.length_c   1.000
_cell.angle_alpha   90.00
_cell.angle_beta   90.00
_cell.angle_gamma   90.00
#
_symmetry.space_group_name_H-M   'P 1'
#
loop_
_entity.id
_entity.type
_entity.pdbx_description
1 polymer ?
#
loop_
_entity_poly.entity_id
_entity_poly.type
_entity_poly.pdbx_seq_one_letter_code
_entity_poly.pdbx_strand_id
1 'polypeptide(L)'
;MDIKKLKKAASNFLERYPGGFYHPEMIEMGKKHKMDKMVALAQGSFAKQNFKNPDEITNSMLKIVTQSSLISIFEKPKFRDFIKRTPPNDKVLIAKGLKELLYGNEQEGFEELLFQFQREKLAKWTLMTVFQAYFNPEVDVFIKPTTTQNIIKELNLDLVYNPSPSWEFYESYRDIINQMKTKIEQSLAPSNTAFCGFLMMSL
;
A
#
# COMPACT_ATOMS: atom_id res chain seq x y z
N MET A 1 -20.44 -0.91 -8.65
CA MET A 1 -19.30 -0.34 -9.39
C MET A 1 -19.75 0.26 -10.73
N ASP A 2 -19.50 1.54 -10.94
CA ASP A 2 -19.78 2.28 -12.18
C ASP A 2 -18.64 2.14 -13.21
N ILE A 3 -18.74 1.11 -14.05
CA ILE A 3 -17.75 0.82 -15.09
C ILE A 3 -17.71 1.91 -16.17
N LYS A 4 -18.84 2.56 -16.46
CA LYS A 4 -18.90 3.61 -17.49
C LYS A 4 -18.07 4.81 -17.06
N LYS A 5 -18.18 5.21 -15.78
CA LYS A 5 -17.39 6.28 -15.21
C LYS A 5 -15.89 5.94 -15.15
N LEU A 6 -15.54 4.72 -14.76
CA LEU A 6 -14.15 4.25 -14.80
C LEU A 6 -13.53 4.37 -16.21
N LYS A 7 -14.24 3.89 -17.25
CA LYS A 7 -13.76 3.96 -18.63
C LYS A 7 -13.68 5.40 -19.15
N LYS A 8 -14.61 6.27 -18.76
CA LYS A 8 -14.57 7.69 -19.09
C LYS A 8 -13.36 8.38 -18.45
N ALA A 9 -13.08 8.10 -17.17
CA ALA A 9 -11.89 8.60 -16.48
C ALA A 9 -10.60 8.13 -17.18
N ALA A 10 -10.52 6.85 -17.58
CA ALA A 10 -9.39 6.31 -18.32
C ALA A 10 -9.19 7.01 -19.68
N SER A 11 -10.28 7.20 -20.45
CA SER A 11 -10.23 7.90 -21.74
C SER A 11 -9.74 9.33 -21.58
N ASN A 12 -10.29 10.09 -20.63
CA ASN A 12 -9.88 11.47 -20.36
C ASN A 12 -8.41 11.56 -19.94
N PHE A 13 -7.94 10.60 -19.14
CA PHE A 13 -6.55 10.54 -18.72
C PHE A 13 -5.62 10.28 -19.91
N LEU A 14 -5.97 9.34 -20.80
CA LEU A 14 -5.17 9.02 -21.99
C LEU A 14 -5.20 10.12 -23.05
N GLU A 15 -6.28 10.89 -23.14
CA GLU A 15 -6.36 12.08 -24.00
C GLU A 15 -5.36 13.15 -23.52
N ARG A 16 -5.25 13.34 -22.21
CA ARG A 16 -4.29 14.29 -21.62
C ARG A 16 -2.85 13.76 -21.59
N TYR A 17 -2.69 12.46 -21.35
CA TYR A 17 -1.41 11.78 -21.21
C TYR A 17 -1.37 10.56 -22.13
N PRO A 18 -1.11 10.78 -23.44
CA PRO A 18 -0.97 9.66 -24.38
C PRO A 18 0.09 8.67 -23.90
N GLY A 19 -0.27 7.37 -23.87
CA GLY A 19 0.58 6.32 -23.30
C GLY A 19 0.53 6.20 -21.77
N GLY A 20 -0.35 6.94 -21.10
CA GLY A 20 -0.61 6.79 -19.66
C GLY A 20 0.60 7.14 -18.80
N PHE A 21 1.01 6.23 -17.90
CA PHE A 21 2.16 6.44 -17.03
C PHE A 21 3.51 6.45 -17.76
N TYR A 22 3.55 6.09 -19.04
CA TYR A 22 4.74 6.23 -19.89
C TYR A 22 4.89 7.62 -20.51
N HIS A 23 3.91 8.51 -20.32
CA HIS A 23 4.01 9.89 -20.78
C HIS A 23 5.15 10.64 -20.06
N PRO A 24 5.96 11.49 -20.74
CA PRO A 24 7.10 12.16 -20.13
C PRO A 24 6.78 12.93 -18.84
N GLU A 25 5.66 13.64 -18.79
CA GLU A 25 5.21 14.34 -17.57
C GLU A 25 4.90 13.37 -16.42
N MET A 26 4.29 12.22 -16.71
CA MET A 26 3.96 11.22 -15.69
C MET A 26 5.22 10.55 -15.15
N ILE A 27 6.21 10.30 -16.02
CA ILE A 27 7.54 9.80 -15.63
C ILE A 27 8.22 10.81 -14.70
N GLU A 28 8.25 12.09 -15.09
CA GLU A 28 8.88 13.15 -14.28
C GLU A 28 8.21 13.29 -12.91
N MET A 29 6.87 13.34 -12.87
CA MET A 29 6.10 13.37 -11.63
C MET A 29 6.34 12.12 -10.75
N GLY A 30 6.56 10.96 -11.38
CA GLY A 30 6.81 9.68 -10.72
C GLY A 30 8.18 9.58 -10.03
N LYS A 31 9.20 10.31 -10.50
CA LYS A 31 10.58 10.25 -9.96
C LYS A 31 10.66 10.49 -8.45
N LYS A 32 9.81 11.36 -7.90
CA LYS A 32 9.76 11.65 -6.45
C LYS A 32 9.42 10.42 -5.61
N HIS A 33 8.68 9.47 -6.18
CA HIS A 33 8.23 8.28 -5.47
C HIS A 33 9.27 7.17 -5.39
N LYS A 34 10.21 7.13 -6.35
CA LYS A 34 11.30 6.14 -6.42
C LYS A 34 10.77 4.70 -6.28
N MET A 35 9.66 4.39 -6.96
CA MET A 35 8.92 3.13 -6.79
C MET A 35 9.81 1.90 -6.95
N ASP A 36 10.57 1.79 -8.04
CA ASP A 36 11.44 0.64 -8.30
C ASP A 36 12.45 0.41 -7.17
N LYS A 37 13.03 1.50 -6.63
CA LYS A 37 13.95 1.44 -5.50
C LYS A 37 13.24 0.95 -4.24
N MET A 38 12.02 1.41 -3.98
CA MET A 38 11.26 1.01 -2.80
C MET A 38 10.78 -0.44 -2.89
N VAL A 39 10.38 -0.90 -4.07
CA VAL A 39 10.02 -2.30 -4.35
C VAL A 39 11.23 -3.20 -4.15
N ALA A 40 12.37 -2.88 -4.79
CA ALA A 40 13.61 -3.64 -4.62
C ALA A 40 14.08 -3.66 -3.15
N LEU A 41 13.94 -2.54 -2.44
CA LEU A 41 14.22 -2.47 -1.01
C LEU A 41 13.31 -3.40 -0.22
N ALA A 42 11.99 -3.36 -0.44
CA ALA A 42 11.03 -4.19 0.29
C ALA A 42 11.26 -5.68 0.03
N GLN A 43 11.40 -6.08 -1.24
CA GLN A 43 11.63 -7.47 -1.63
C GLN A 43 12.97 -8.01 -1.10
N GLY A 44 14.03 -7.19 -1.15
CA GLY A 44 15.34 -7.55 -0.60
C GLY A 44 15.34 -7.63 0.93
N SER A 45 14.73 -6.66 1.60
CA SER A 45 14.61 -6.62 3.07
C SER A 45 13.76 -7.75 3.62
N PHE A 46 12.66 -8.07 2.93
CA PHE A 46 11.68 -9.08 3.36
C PHE A 46 11.82 -10.38 2.57
N ALA A 47 13.01 -10.71 2.09
CA ALA A 47 13.27 -12.04 1.57
C ALA A 47 13.06 -13.10 2.67
N LYS A 48 12.45 -14.24 2.34
CA LYS A 48 11.97 -15.24 3.32
C LYS A 48 13.06 -15.68 4.33
N GLN A 49 14.32 -15.73 3.92
CA GLN A 49 15.47 -16.08 4.76
C GLN A 49 15.83 -15.02 5.82
N ASN A 50 15.47 -13.75 5.63
CA ASN A 50 15.80 -12.66 6.56
C ASN A 50 14.92 -12.72 7.82
N PHE A 51 13.76 -13.38 7.76
CA PHE A 51 12.84 -13.54 8.89
C PHE A 51 13.39 -14.39 10.04
N LYS A 52 14.57 -15.00 9.89
CA LYS A 52 15.31 -15.60 11.00
C LYS A 52 15.87 -14.55 11.99
N ASN A 53 15.90 -13.28 11.60
CA ASN A 53 16.41 -12.17 12.40
C ASN A 53 15.34 -11.08 12.59
N PRO A 54 14.54 -11.15 13.67
CA PRO A 54 13.47 -10.19 13.94
C PRO A 54 13.93 -8.73 14.07
N ASP A 55 15.13 -8.49 14.61
CA ASP A 55 15.71 -7.14 14.69
C ASP A 55 15.97 -6.56 13.31
N GLU A 56 16.48 -7.36 12.38
CA GLU A 56 16.72 -6.93 11.00
C GLU A 56 15.42 -6.64 10.24
N ILE A 57 14.37 -7.45 10.46
CA ILE A 57 13.04 -7.22 9.87
C ILE A 57 12.44 -5.91 10.37
N THR A 58 12.42 -5.69 11.69
CA THR A 58 11.86 -4.46 12.28
C THR A 58 12.64 -3.21 11.90
N ASN A 59 13.98 -3.30 11.81
CA ASN A 59 14.81 -2.23 11.26
C ASN A 59 14.56 -1.98 9.77
N SER A 60 14.28 -3.04 8.99
CA SER A 60 13.90 -2.90 7.58
C SER A 60 12.53 -2.25 7.41
N MET A 61 11.54 -2.59 8.25
CA MET A 61 10.25 -1.89 8.28
C MET A 61 10.44 -0.40 8.56
N LEU A 62 11.28 -0.05 9.54
CA LEU A 62 11.61 1.35 9.84
C LEU A 62 12.25 2.05 8.62
N LYS A 63 13.18 1.38 7.94
CA LYS A 63 13.83 1.91 6.74
C LYS A 63 12.80 2.19 5.62
N ILE A 64 11.88 1.28 5.37
CA ILE A 64 10.81 1.46 4.37
C ILE A 64 9.90 2.62 4.74
N VAL A 65 9.40 2.68 5.98
CA VAL A 65 8.54 3.78 6.45
C VAL A 65 9.25 5.13 6.33
N THR A 66 10.52 5.19 6.70
CA THR A 66 11.31 6.43 6.68
C THR A 66 11.58 6.91 5.26
N GLN A 67 11.89 6.00 4.33
CA GLN A 67 12.21 6.34 2.93
C GLN A 67 10.97 6.51 2.04
N SER A 68 9.83 5.96 2.44
CA SER A 68 8.59 6.06 1.67
C SER A 68 8.12 7.50 1.50
N SER A 69 7.85 7.89 0.26
CA SER A 69 7.17 9.16 -0.06
C SER A 69 5.66 9.10 0.17
N LEU A 70 5.10 7.89 0.31
CA LEU A 70 3.67 7.65 0.52
C LEU A 70 3.26 7.84 2.00
N ILE A 71 4.22 7.74 2.93
CA ILE A 71 3.99 7.91 4.37
C ILE A 71 4.21 9.36 4.78
N SER A 72 3.29 9.89 5.59
CA SER A 72 3.37 11.26 6.08
C SER A 72 4.61 11.48 6.95
N ILE A 73 5.23 12.65 6.82
CA ILE A 73 6.38 13.04 7.66
C ILE A 73 6.07 13.01 9.16
N PHE A 74 4.79 13.17 9.54
CA PHE A 74 4.36 13.11 10.94
C PHE A 74 4.26 11.68 11.49
N GLU A 75 4.19 10.69 10.63
CA GLU A 75 4.12 9.27 11.02
C GLU A 75 5.52 8.68 11.24
N LYS A 76 6.52 9.18 10.50
CA LYS A 76 7.89 8.63 10.52
C LYS A 76 8.57 8.69 11.90
N PRO A 77 8.56 9.82 12.65
CA PRO A 77 9.15 9.86 13.99
C PRO A 77 8.45 8.89 14.94
N LYS A 78 7.12 8.82 14.91
CA LYS A 78 6.35 7.94 15.79
C LYS A 78 6.65 6.47 15.53
N PHE A 79 6.75 6.08 14.25
CA PHE A 79 7.11 4.70 13.88
C PHE A 79 8.57 4.37 14.27
N ARG A 80 9.50 5.31 14.10
CA ARG A 80 10.89 5.16 14.56
C ARG A 80 10.96 4.94 16.06
N ASP A 81 10.27 5.79 16.83
CA ASP A 81 10.33 5.74 18.28
C ASP A 81 9.64 4.48 18.82
N PHE A 82 8.61 3.99 18.12
CA PHE A 82 8.05 2.64 18.32
C PHE A 82 9.09 1.53 18.14
N ILE A 83 9.72 1.41 16.97
CA ILE A 83 10.68 0.32 16.70
C ILE A 83 11.85 0.35 17.70
N LYS A 84 12.31 1.54 18.10
CA LYS A 84 13.40 1.69 19.08
C LYS A 84 13.06 1.14 20.46
N ARG A 85 11.80 1.27 20.91
CA ARG A 85 11.37 0.84 22.23
C ARG A 85 10.69 -0.53 22.25
N THR A 86 10.38 -1.10 21.09
CA THR A 86 9.79 -2.45 20.99
C THR A 86 10.73 -3.47 21.64
N PRO A 87 10.26 -4.21 22.67
CA PRO A 87 11.05 -5.27 23.30
C PRO A 87 11.39 -6.41 22.33
N PRO A 88 12.45 -7.20 22.56
CA PRO A 88 12.82 -8.31 21.68
C PRO A 88 11.68 -9.29 21.38
N ASN A 89 10.88 -9.67 22.39
CA ASN A 89 9.75 -10.57 22.21
C ASN A 89 8.69 -9.99 21.24
N ASP A 90 8.36 -8.71 21.37
CA ASP A 90 7.39 -8.04 20.50
C ASP A 90 7.95 -7.89 19.08
N LYS A 91 9.28 -7.72 18.91
CA LYS A 91 9.91 -7.75 17.57
C LYS A 91 9.73 -9.11 16.89
N VAL A 92 9.82 -10.21 17.64
CA VAL A 92 9.54 -11.56 17.10
C VAL A 92 8.11 -11.65 16.59
N LEU A 93 7.14 -11.15 17.36
CA LEU A 93 5.72 -11.14 16.97
C LEU A 93 5.48 -10.29 15.73
N ILE A 94 6.04 -9.09 15.66
CA ILE A 94 5.95 -8.21 14.48
C ILE A 94 6.57 -8.88 13.25
N ALA A 95 7.76 -9.47 13.39
CA ALA A 95 8.42 -10.16 12.29
C ALA A 95 7.62 -11.38 11.83
N LYS A 96 7.03 -12.15 12.74
CA LYS A 96 6.14 -13.27 12.41
C LYS A 96 4.88 -12.79 11.70
N GLY A 97 4.21 -11.76 12.22
CA GLY A 97 3.01 -11.18 11.60
C GLY A 97 3.28 -10.68 10.19
N LEU A 98 4.39 -9.96 9.97
CA LEU A 98 4.80 -9.56 8.62
C LEU A 98 5.12 -10.75 7.72
N LYS A 99 5.71 -11.83 8.24
CA LYS A 99 6.00 -13.03 7.46
C LYS A 99 4.70 -13.71 6.99
N GLU A 100 3.74 -13.88 7.89
CA GLU A 100 2.42 -14.45 7.55
C GLU A 100 1.69 -13.56 6.54
N LEU A 101 1.76 -12.23 6.72
CA LEU A 101 1.18 -11.27 5.77
C LEU A 101 1.75 -11.39 4.36
N LEU A 102 3.05 -11.67 4.22
CA LEU A 102 3.73 -11.67 2.91
C LEU A 102 3.85 -13.06 2.27
N TYR A 103 3.77 -14.14 3.04
CA TYR A 103 4.08 -15.51 2.58
C TYR A 103 3.17 -16.61 3.11
N GLY A 104 2.24 -16.30 4.01
CA GLY A 104 1.46 -17.29 4.76
C GLY A 104 0.00 -16.92 4.81
N ASN A 105 -0.62 -17.02 5.99
CA ASN A 105 -2.00 -16.58 6.17
C ASN A 105 -2.05 -15.05 6.28
N GLU A 106 -2.46 -14.38 5.20
CA GLU A 106 -2.45 -12.93 5.11
C GLU A 106 -3.31 -12.26 6.19
N GLN A 107 -4.48 -12.85 6.51
CA GLN A 107 -5.37 -12.35 7.54
C GLN A 107 -4.71 -12.41 8.93
N GLU A 108 -4.18 -13.57 9.31
CA GLU A 108 -3.50 -13.74 10.60
C GLU A 108 -2.31 -12.77 10.72
N GLY A 109 -1.54 -12.61 9.64
CA GLY A 109 -0.43 -11.67 9.60
C GLY A 109 -0.87 -10.21 9.74
N PHE A 110 -1.95 -9.82 9.05
CA PHE A 110 -2.53 -8.49 9.13
C PHE A 110 -3.03 -8.19 10.54
N GLU A 111 -3.78 -9.11 11.14
CA GLU A 111 -4.39 -8.96 12.47
C GLU A 111 -3.34 -8.93 13.59
N GLU A 112 -2.27 -9.72 13.48
CA GLU A 112 -1.13 -9.64 14.41
C GLU A 112 -0.44 -8.26 14.32
N LEU A 113 -0.14 -7.78 13.12
CA LEU A 113 0.44 -6.45 12.94
C LEU A 113 -0.50 -5.34 13.44
N LEU A 114 -1.80 -5.49 13.20
CA LEU A 114 -2.82 -4.56 13.68
C LEU A 114 -2.80 -4.48 15.21
N PHE A 115 -2.78 -5.62 15.88
CA PHE A 115 -2.71 -5.70 17.34
C PHE A 115 -1.46 -4.99 17.88
N GLN A 116 -0.29 -5.25 17.29
CA GLN A 116 0.97 -4.60 17.71
C GLN A 116 0.94 -3.09 17.49
N PHE A 117 0.37 -2.62 16.37
CA PHE A 117 0.33 -1.18 16.06
C PHE A 117 -0.76 -0.43 16.82
N GLN A 118 -1.87 -1.09 17.17
CA GLN A 118 -2.96 -0.49 17.96
C GLN A 118 -2.51 -0.13 19.37
N ARG A 119 -1.72 -0.98 20.02
CA ARG A 119 -1.10 -0.73 21.34
C ARG A 119 -0.36 0.61 21.39
N GLU A 120 0.08 1.10 20.24
CA GLU A 120 0.91 2.29 20.09
C GLU A 120 0.28 3.44 19.30
N LYS A 121 -1.04 3.34 19.03
CA LYS A 121 -1.79 4.33 18.22
C LYS A 121 -1.17 4.55 16.83
N LEU A 122 -0.56 3.50 16.27
CA LEU A 122 0.06 3.46 14.95
C LEU A 122 -0.76 2.66 13.92
N ALA A 123 -1.86 2.05 14.35
CA ALA A 123 -2.77 1.30 13.48
C ALA A 123 -3.54 2.22 12.52
N LYS A 124 -2.84 2.65 11.47
CA LYS A 124 -3.35 3.49 10.40
C LYS A 124 -3.22 2.75 9.08
N TRP A 125 -4.18 2.95 8.18
CA TRP A 125 -4.18 2.33 6.86
C TRP A 125 -2.85 2.47 6.11
N THR A 126 -2.24 3.65 6.16
CA THR A 126 -0.95 3.93 5.53
C THR A 126 0.17 3.01 6.05
N LEU A 127 0.28 2.85 7.37
CA LEU A 127 1.30 1.98 7.99
C LEU A 127 0.96 0.49 7.86
N MET A 128 -0.33 0.14 7.88
CA MET A 128 -0.80 -1.24 7.73
C MET A 128 -0.65 -1.79 6.30
N THR A 129 -0.53 -0.92 5.30
CA THR A 129 -0.57 -1.34 3.88
C THR A 129 0.68 -1.03 3.08
N VAL A 130 1.62 -0.24 3.62
CA VAL A 130 2.83 0.16 2.88
C VAL A 130 3.78 -0.99 2.59
N PHE A 131 3.87 -1.99 3.47
CA PHE A 131 4.85 -3.06 3.34
C PHE A 131 4.49 -4.00 2.19
N GLN A 132 3.29 -4.54 2.19
CA GLN A 132 2.79 -5.43 1.14
C GLN A 132 2.59 -4.67 -0.18
N ALA A 133 2.19 -3.40 -0.17
CA ALA A 133 2.10 -2.59 -1.39
C ALA A 133 3.45 -2.34 -2.09
N TYR A 134 4.57 -2.32 -1.35
CA TYR A 134 5.90 -2.32 -1.97
C TYR A 134 6.41 -3.72 -2.28
N PHE A 135 6.01 -4.74 -1.51
CA PHE A 135 6.47 -6.10 -1.70
C PHE A 135 5.84 -6.75 -2.95
N ASN A 136 4.51 -6.62 -3.12
CA ASN A 136 3.73 -7.12 -4.25
C ASN A 136 2.93 -5.98 -4.93
N PRO A 137 3.61 -5.03 -5.61
CA PRO A 137 2.98 -3.80 -6.11
C PRO A 137 1.88 -4.02 -7.17
N GLU A 138 1.83 -5.20 -7.79
CA GLU A 138 0.82 -5.54 -8.79
C GLU A 138 -0.50 -6.05 -8.20
N VAL A 139 -0.47 -6.56 -6.96
CA VAL A 139 -1.61 -7.22 -6.31
C VAL A 139 -2.07 -6.48 -5.07
N ASP A 140 -1.14 -5.97 -4.26
CA ASP A 140 -1.44 -5.33 -2.99
C ASP A 140 -1.65 -3.83 -3.14
N VAL A 141 -2.58 -3.28 -2.36
CA VAL A 141 -2.98 -1.88 -2.41
C VAL A 141 -2.44 -1.09 -1.23
N PHE A 142 -1.93 0.10 -1.51
CA PHE A 142 -1.69 1.12 -0.49
C PHE A 142 -2.99 1.91 -0.24
N ILE A 143 -3.47 1.92 1.00
CA ILE A 143 -4.70 2.63 1.37
C ILE A 143 -4.35 4.03 1.90
N LYS A 144 -4.76 5.04 1.15
CA LYS A 144 -4.74 6.44 1.56
C LYS A 144 -6.18 6.90 1.83
N PRO A 145 -6.54 7.29 3.07
CA PRO A 145 -7.93 7.53 3.49
C PRO A 145 -8.78 8.33 2.51
N THR A 146 -8.36 9.55 2.16
CA THR A 146 -9.11 10.45 1.28
C THR A 146 -9.25 9.90 -0.13
N THR A 147 -8.19 9.32 -0.68
CA THR A 147 -8.22 8.73 -2.03
C THR A 147 -9.18 7.54 -2.08
N THR A 148 -9.10 6.65 -1.08
CA THR A 148 -9.98 5.48 -0.97
C THR A 148 -11.45 5.87 -0.81
N GLN A 149 -11.76 6.85 0.04
CA GLN A 149 -13.12 7.36 0.21
C GLN A 149 -13.68 7.96 -1.09
N ASN A 150 -12.87 8.75 -1.80
CA ASN A 150 -13.26 9.33 -3.09
C ASN A 150 -13.52 8.23 -4.13
N ILE A 151 -12.66 7.22 -4.23
CA ILE A 151 -12.85 6.10 -5.17
C ILE A 151 -14.16 5.36 -4.88
N ILE A 152 -14.42 5.03 -3.61
CA ILE A 152 -15.64 4.34 -3.18
C ILE A 152 -16.88 5.13 -3.59
N LYS A 153 -16.89 6.43 -3.27
CA LYS A 153 -18.01 7.33 -3.56
C LYS A 153 -18.19 7.50 -5.08
N GLU A 154 -17.14 7.91 -5.78
CA GLU A 154 -17.24 8.32 -7.17
C GLU A 154 -17.57 7.14 -8.09
N LEU A 155 -17.13 5.93 -7.77
CA LEU A 155 -17.41 4.72 -8.56
C LEU A 155 -18.57 3.88 -8.02
N ASN A 156 -19.32 4.36 -7.03
CA ASN A 156 -20.45 3.64 -6.40
C ASN A 156 -20.04 2.20 -6.04
N LEU A 157 -18.97 2.05 -5.27
CA LEU A 157 -18.51 0.77 -4.74
C LEU A 157 -19.37 0.39 -3.54
N ASP A 158 -19.75 -0.88 -3.44
CA ASP A 158 -20.47 -1.42 -2.28
C ASP A 158 -19.47 -1.73 -1.15
N LEU A 159 -18.89 -0.66 -0.60
CA LEU A 159 -17.91 -0.71 0.48
C LEU A 159 -18.16 0.43 1.46
N VAL A 160 -18.13 0.11 2.75
CA VAL A 160 -18.21 1.11 3.82
C VAL A 160 -16.80 1.36 4.36
N TYR A 161 -16.27 2.56 4.12
CA TYR A 161 -14.95 2.93 4.64
C TYR A 161 -14.99 3.12 6.16
N ASN A 162 -14.06 2.47 6.86
CA ASN A 162 -13.78 2.70 8.27
C ASN A 162 -12.36 3.26 8.46
N PRO A 163 -12.16 4.32 9.28
CA PRO A 163 -10.82 4.81 9.61
C PRO A 163 -9.93 3.78 10.31
N SER A 164 -10.52 2.87 11.08
CA SER A 164 -9.82 1.78 11.75
C SER A 164 -9.52 0.65 10.75
N PRO A 165 -8.25 0.23 10.60
CA PRO A 165 -7.91 -0.87 9.69
C PRO A 165 -8.57 -2.19 10.08
N SER A 166 -9.03 -2.95 9.09
CA SER A 166 -9.53 -4.32 9.22
C SER A 166 -9.12 -5.15 8.01
N TRP A 167 -8.96 -6.47 8.21
CA TRP A 167 -8.65 -7.38 7.11
C TRP A 167 -9.77 -7.42 6.07
N GLU A 168 -11.02 -7.57 6.52
CA GLU A 168 -12.21 -7.65 5.66
C GLU A 168 -12.31 -6.48 4.67
N PHE A 169 -12.08 -5.24 5.15
CA PHE A 169 -12.08 -4.07 4.27
C PHE A 169 -10.87 -4.09 3.33
N TYR A 170 -9.68 -4.43 3.82
CA TYR A 170 -8.47 -4.48 3.01
C TYR A 170 -8.62 -5.45 1.83
N GLU A 171 -9.04 -6.68 2.12
CA GLU A 171 -9.23 -7.74 1.14
C GLU A 171 -10.27 -7.33 0.09
N SER A 172 -11.45 -6.91 0.53
CA SER A 172 -12.53 -6.49 -0.37
C SER A 172 -12.12 -5.31 -1.26
N TYR A 173 -11.42 -4.31 -0.70
CA TYR A 173 -10.93 -3.17 -1.47
C TYR A 173 -9.83 -3.57 -2.45
N ARG A 174 -8.89 -4.44 -2.04
CA ARG A 174 -7.85 -5.00 -2.91
C ARG A 174 -8.45 -5.72 -4.10
N ASP A 175 -9.45 -6.57 -3.87
CA ASP A 175 -10.10 -7.35 -4.92
C ASP A 175 -10.83 -6.46 -5.91
N ILE A 176 -11.54 -5.44 -5.44
CA ILE A 176 -12.21 -4.46 -6.31
C ILE A 176 -11.19 -3.69 -7.16
N ILE A 177 -10.07 -3.26 -6.57
CA ILE A 177 -9.00 -2.57 -7.32
C ILE A 177 -8.40 -3.49 -8.39
N ASN A 178 -8.07 -4.73 -8.05
CA ASN A 178 -7.54 -5.70 -8.99
C ASN A 178 -8.56 -6.02 -10.10
N GLN A 179 -9.85 -6.14 -9.77
CA GLN A 179 -10.92 -6.31 -10.75
C GLN A 179 -11.01 -5.11 -11.71
N MET A 180 -10.95 -3.87 -11.19
CA MET A 180 -11.02 -2.67 -12.02
C MET A 180 -9.85 -2.56 -13.00
N LYS A 181 -8.64 -2.94 -12.58
CA LYS A 181 -7.46 -2.95 -13.47
C LYS A 181 -7.67 -3.80 -14.72
N THR A 182 -8.37 -4.94 -14.60
CA THR A 182 -8.68 -5.80 -15.76
C THR A 182 -9.64 -5.16 -16.78
N LYS A 183 -10.26 -4.02 -16.46
CA LYS A 183 -11.26 -3.35 -17.30
C LYS A 183 -10.70 -2.17 -18.09
N ILE A 184 -9.43 -1.83 -17.89
CA ILE A 184 -8.75 -0.70 -18.54
C ILE A 184 -7.39 -1.13 -19.11
N GLU A 185 -6.75 -0.23 -19.86
CA GLU A 185 -5.43 -0.50 -20.46
C GLU A 185 -4.30 -0.57 -19.42
N GLN A 186 -3.35 -1.47 -19.65
CA GLN A 186 -2.21 -1.71 -18.76
C GLN A 186 -1.31 -0.48 -18.56
N SER A 187 -1.27 0.43 -19.54
CA SER A 187 -0.53 1.70 -19.48
C SER A 187 -0.98 2.62 -18.34
N LEU A 188 -2.19 2.40 -17.81
CA LEU A 188 -2.77 3.12 -16.66
C LEU A 188 -2.61 2.36 -15.33
N ALA A 189 -2.07 1.14 -15.36
CA ALA A 189 -2.05 0.23 -14.23
C ALA A 189 -0.72 -0.55 -14.03
N PRO A 190 0.47 0.07 -14.15
CA PRO A 190 1.74 -0.64 -13.97
C PRO A 190 1.95 -1.14 -12.53
N SER A 191 1.19 -0.61 -11.56
CA SER A 191 1.08 -1.12 -10.19
C SER A 191 -0.26 -0.66 -9.61
N ASN A 192 -0.69 -1.24 -8.49
CA ASN A 192 -1.88 -0.78 -7.76
C ASN A 192 -1.71 0.62 -7.18
N THR A 193 -0.48 1.00 -6.80
CA THR A 193 -0.17 2.37 -6.37
C THR A 193 -0.34 3.36 -7.53
N ALA A 194 0.15 3.03 -8.73
CA ALA A 194 -0.03 3.86 -9.92
C ALA A 194 -1.51 3.93 -10.32
N PHE A 195 -2.21 2.80 -10.33
CA PHE A 195 -3.65 2.76 -10.65
C PHE A 195 -4.49 3.63 -9.71
N CYS A 196 -4.28 3.52 -8.39
CA CYS A 196 -4.92 4.41 -7.42
C CYS A 196 -4.53 5.89 -7.62
N GLY A 197 -3.29 6.15 -8.07
CA GLY A 197 -2.84 7.49 -8.47
C GLY A 197 -3.60 8.04 -9.68
N PHE A 198 -3.82 7.21 -10.70
CA PHE A 198 -4.66 7.54 -11.85
C PHE A 198 -6.08 7.90 -11.42
N LEU A 199 -6.72 7.06 -10.59
CA LEU A 199 -8.06 7.32 -10.09
C LEU A 199 -8.13 8.62 -9.30
N MET A 200 -7.13 8.90 -8.45
CA MET A 200 -7.04 10.16 -7.70
C MET A 200 -6.94 11.39 -8.62
N MET A 201 -6.33 11.27 -9.80
CA MET A 201 -6.15 12.37 -10.74
C MET A 201 -7.34 12.57 -11.68
N SER A 202 -8.24 11.58 -11.77
CA SER A 202 -9.24 11.49 -12.84
C SER A 202 -10.68 11.41 -12.36
N LEU A 203 -10.91 11.18 -11.06
CA LEU A 203 -12.22 11.16 -10.41
C LEU A 203 -12.50 12.44 -9.62
#